data_AF-A0A356E1G4-F1
#
_entry.id   AF-A0A356E1G4-F1
#
_cell.length_a   1.000
_cell.length_b   1.000
_cell.length_c   1.000
_cell.angle_alpha   90.00
_cell.angle_beta   90.00
_cell.angle_gamma   90.00
#
_symmetry.space_group_name_H-M   'P 1'
#
loop_
_entity.id
_entity.type
_entity.pdbx_description
1 polymer ?
#
loop_
_entity_poly.entity_id
_entity_poly.type
_entity_poly.pdbx_seq_one_letter_code
_entity_poly.pdbx_strand_id
1 'polypeptide(L)'
;MSETASLLVKYLIGLAGITIVVVIHEIGHLVAAKIHGIEVEIFSFGLGPKLLGTLYKGTEYRISMFPLGGYCRLKGSDDLSQALIGGHRTFTHTEEGSLFSVHPSKRMITYLSGPLANFIFAILLYAVLATLPMPVIS
;
A
#
# COMPACT_ATOMS: atom_id res chain seq x y z
N MET A 1 -12.47 -2.62 34.16
CA MET A 1 -12.43 -3.55 33.02
C MET A 1 -11.83 -4.86 33.50
N SER A 2 -12.35 -6.02 33.08
CA SER A 2 -11.66 -7.29 33.33
C SER A 2 -10.29 -7.28 32.64
N GLU A 3 -9.35 -8.05 33.16
CA GLU A 3 -8.01 -8.22 32.56
C GLU A 3 -8.12 -8.62 31.08
N THR A 4 -9.06 -9.51 30.77
CA THR A 4 -9.41 -9.93 29.41
C THR A 4 -9.88 -8.76 28.52
N ALA A 5 -10.69 -7.85 29.05
CA ALA A 5 -11.15 -6.68 28.29
C ALA A 5 -9.99 -5.71 27.98
N SER A 6 -9.04 -5.55 28.91
CA SER A 6 -7.83 -4.74 28.67
C SER A 6 -6.95 -5.33 27.58
N LEU A 7 -6.75 -6.66 27.58
CA LEU A 7 -5.99 -7.35 26.53
C LEU A 7 -6.65 -7.21 25.16
N LEU A 8 -7.97 -7.39 25.08
CA LEU A 8 -8.72 -7.22 23.83
C LEU A 8 -8.55 -5.80 23.26
N VAL A 9 -8.66 -4.77 24.10
CA VAL A 9 -8.45 -3.37 23.66
C VAL A 9 -7.05 -3.16 23.11
N LYS A 10 -6.01 -3.70 23.77
CA LYS A 10 -4.62 -3.59 23.28
C LYS A 10 -4.44 -4.23 21.91
N TYR A 11 -5.00 -5.42 21.70
CA TYR A 11 -4.92 -6.10 20.40
C TYR A 11 -5.69 -5.36 19.31
N LEU A 12 -6.87 -4.80 19.61
CA LEU A 12 -7.62 -3.99 18.66
C LEU A 12 -6.88 -2.71 18.27
N ILE A 13 -6.22 -2.04 19.22
CA ILE A 13 -5.38 -0.87 18.94
C ILE A 13 -4.20 -1.26 18.05
N GLY A 14 -3.51 -2.36 18.36
CA GLY A 14 -2.41 -2.86 17.53
C GLY A 14 -2.86 -3.20 16.11
N LEU A 15 -4.00 -3.88 15.97
CA LEU A 15 -4.60 -4.21 14.69
C LEU A 15 -4.92 -2.95 13.87
N ALA A 16 -5.57 -1.96 14.49
CA ALA A 16 -5.87 -0.68 13.85
C ALA A 16 -4.59 0.05 13.41
N GLY A 17 -3.55 0.04 14.23
CA GLY A 17 -2.25 0.62 13.89
C GLY A 17 -1.63 -0.03 12.65
N ILE A 18 -1.61 -1.36 12.58
CA ILE A 18 -1.10 -2.09 11.41
C ILE A 18 -1.90 -1.74 10.16
N THR A 19 -3.23 -1.73 10.25
CA THR A 19 -4.10 -1.35 9.13
C THR A 19 -3.78 0.05 8.61
N ILE A 20 -3.63 1.04 9.50
CA ILE A 20 -3.30 2.42 9.11
C ILE A 20 -1.94 2.47 8.40
N VAL A 21 -0.91 1.83 8.97
CA VAL A 21 0.44 1.82 8.39
C VAL A 21 0.46 1.19 7.01
N VAL A 22 -0.26 0.08 6.80
CA VAL A 22 -0.32 -0.53 5.46
C VAL A 22 -1.09 0.35 4.48
N VAL A 23 -2.18 0.99 4.90
CA VAL A 23 -2.93 1.90 4.02
C VAL A 23 -2.06 3.06 3.55
N ILE A 24 -1.30 3.68 4.46
CA ILE A 24 -0.37 4.76 4.12
C ILE A 24 0.73 4.26 3.17
N HIS A 25 1.24 3.05 3.39
CA HIS A 25 2.21 2.40 2.50
C HIS A 25 1.67 2.27 1.08
N GLU A 26 0.48 1.70 0.92
CA GLU A 26 -0.13 1.49 -0.39
C GLU A 26 -0.44 2.83 -1.08
N ILE A 27 -0.87 3.85 -0.32
CA ILE A 27 -1.08 5.21 -0.86
C ILE A 27 0.23 5.76 -1.44
N GLY A 28 1.38 5.50 -0.79
CA GLY A 28 2.70 5.85 -1.32
C GLY A 28 2.95 5.27 -2.71
N HIS A 29 2.66 3.99 -2.90
CA HIS A 29 2.76 3.33 -4.21
C HIS A 29 1.81 3.93 -5.24
N LEU A 30 0.53 4.09 -4.88
CA LEU A 30 -0.49 4.66 -5.76
C LEU A 30 -0.11 6.05 -6.25
N VAL A 31 0.29 6.95 -5.34
CA VAL A 31 0.65 8.33 -5.66
C VAL A 31 1.86 8.35 -6.59
N ALA A 32 2.92 7.61 -6.27
CA ALA A 32 4.12 7.57 -7.11
C ALA A 32 3.84 6.95 -8.49
N ALA A 33 3.03 5.90 -8.57
CA ALA A 33 2.65 5.28 -9.82
C ALA A 33 1.92 6.29 -10.73
N LYS A 34 0.91 6.98 -10.19
CA LYS A 34 0.15 7.99 -10.94
C LYS A 34 1.01 9.18 -11.38
N ILE A 35 1.96 9.63 -10.55
CA ILE A 35 2.91 10.71 -10.91
C ILE A 35 3.82 10.28 -12.08
N HIS A 36 4.27 9.03 -12.08
CA HIS A 36 5.16 8.52 -13.13
C HIS A 36 4.43 8.05 -14.40
N GLY A 37 3.10 8.16 -14.45
CA GLY A 37 2.29 7.70 -15.57
C GLY A 37 2.10 6.18 -15.63
N ILE A 38 2.33 5.48 -14.51
CA ILE A 38 2.05 4.05 -14.37
C ILE A 38 0.58 3.88 -14.00
N GLU A 39 -0.13 3.07 -14.75
CA GLU A 39 -1.52 2.73 -14.47
C GLU A 39 -1.59 1.77 -13.27
N VAL A 40 -2.57 2.02 -12.42
CA VAL A 40 -2.89 1.18 -11.27
C VAL A 40 -4.24 0.54 -11.56
N GLU A 41 -4.27 -0.77 -11.71
CA GLU A 41 -5.49 -1.50 -12.04
C GLU A 41 -6.37 -1.64 -10.81
N ILE A 42 -5.76 -2.00 -9.68
CA ILE A 42 -6.48 -2.24 -8.42
C ILE A 42 -5.74 -1.58 -7.27
N PHE A 43 -6.48 -0.83 -6.48
CA PHE A 43 -6.06 -0.36 -5.16
C PHE A 43 -6.98 -0.99 -4.11
N SER A 44 -6.44 -1.88 -3.29
CA SER A 44 -7.21 -2.65 -2.30
C SER A 44 -6.86 -2.22 -0.89
N PHE A 45 -7.87 -1.74 -0.16
CA PHE A 45 -7.83 -1.63 1.30
C PHE A 45 -8.17 -3.00 1.89
N GLY A 46 -7.20 -3.65 2.51
CA GLY A 46 -7.35 -5.02 3.01
C GLY A 46 -7.06 -6.10 1.97
N LEU A 47 -7.14 -7.35 2.45
CA LEU A 47 -6.87 -8.58 1.71
C LEU A 47 -8.10 -9.48 1.60
N GLY A 48 -8.07 -10.41 0.65
CA GLY A 48 -9.13 -11.38 0.44
C GLY A 48 -10.28 -10.88 -0.44
N PRO A 49 -11.48 -11.49 -0.34
CA PRO A 49 -12.59 -11.22 -1.24
C PRO A 49 -13.03 -9.75 -1.16
N LYS A 50 -13.33 -9.16 -2.32
CA LYS A 50 -13.85 -7.81 -2.44
C LYS A 50 -15.22 -7.74 -1.78
N LEU A 51 -15.37 -6.83 -0.81
CA LEU A 51 -16.67 -6.50 -0.22
C LEU A 51 -17.34 -5.39 -1.02
N LEU A 52 -16.60 -4.30 -1.27
CA LEU A 52 -17.07 -3.12 -1.98
C LEU A 52 -15.97 -2.63 -2.90
N GLY A 53 -16.34 -1.95 -3.99
CA GLY A 53 -15.35 -1.21 -4.76
C GLY A 53 -15.94 -0.44 -5.91
N THR A 54 -15.24 0.62 -6.28
CA THR A 54 -15.64 1.59 -7.31
C THR A 54 -14.50 1.77 -8.31
N LEU A 55 -14.85 1.88 -9.58
CA LEU A 55 -13.90 2.19 -10.64
C LEU A 55 -13.80 3.72 -10.76
N TYR A 56 -12.61 4.27 -10.53
CA TYR A 56 -12.36 5.70 -10.67
C TYR A 56 -11.05 5.93 -11.43
N LYS A 57 -11.14 6.67 -12.55
CA LYS A 57 -10.00 7.03 -13.41
C LYS A 57 -9.08 5.83 -13.76
N GLY A 58 -9.70 4.72 -14.17
CA GLY A 58 -9.00 3.50 -14.56
C GLY A 58 -8.43 2.67 -13.40
N THR A 59 -8.68 3.05 -12.14
CA THR A 59 -8.27 2.30 -10.96
C THR A 59 -9.48 1.80 -10.20
N GLU A 60 -9.52 0.50 -9.93
CA GLU A 60 -10.52 -0.10 -9.06
C GLU A 60 -10.11 0.11 -7.60
N TYR A 61 -10.79 1.03 -6.91
CA TYR A 61 -10.64 1.21 -5.47
C TYR A 61 -11.58 0.27 -4.76
N ARG A 62 -11.06 -0.67 -3.98
CA ARG A 62 -11.87 -1.69 -3.32
C ARG A 62 -11.52 -1.84 -1.85
N ILE A 63 -12.51 -2.29 -1.10
CA ILE A 63 -12.39 -2.68 0.30
C ILE A 63 -12.60 -4.19 0.34
N SER A 64 -11.61 -4.90 0.88
CA SER A 64 -11.62 -6.35 1.02
C SER A 64 -11.92 -6.79 2.45
N MET A 65 -12.30 -8.06 2.61
CA MET A 65 -12.81 -8.60 3.86
C MET A 65 -11.85 -8.50 5.05
N PHE A 66 -10.55 -8.72 4.83
CA PHE A 66 -9.56 -8.68 5.90
C PHE A 66 -8.87 -7.31 5.95
N PRO A 67 -9.02 -6.53 7.04
CA PRO A 67 -8.36 -5.22 7.17
C PRO A 67 -6.85 -5.32 7.41
N LEU A 68 -6.33 -6.54 7.51
CA LEU A 68 -4.92 -6.87 7.65
C LEU A 68 -4.25 -6.83 6.28
N GLY A 69 -3.80 -5.65 5.90
CA GLY A 69 -3.00 -5.45 4.69
C GLY A 69 -3.67 -4.57 3.64
N GLY A 70 -3.21 -4.71 2.42
CA GLY A 70 -3.65 -3.95 1.26
C GLY A 70 -2.71 -4.27 0.11
N TYR A 71 -3.09 -3.89 -1.11
CA TYR A 71 -2.17 -3.99 -2.23
C TYR A 71 -2.55 -3.02 -3.36
N CYS A 72 -1.51 -2.56 -4.05
CA CYS A 72 -1.59 -1.74 -5.25
C CYS A 72 -1.11 -2.55 -6.46
N ARG A 73 -2.04 -3.04 -7.29
CA ARG A 73 -1.71 -3.76 -8.53
C ARG A 73 -1.38 -2.76 -9.63
N LEU A 74 -0.10 -2.69 -9.98
CA LEU A 74 0.41 -1.87 -11.07
C LEU A 74 0.21 -2.63 -12.39
N LYS A 75 -0.20 -1.93 -13.44
CA LYS A 75 -0.35 -2.55 -14.77
C LYS A 75 0.96 -3.19 -15.22
N GLY A 76 0.89 -4.44 -15.65
CA GLY A 76 2.04 -5.22 -16.06
C GLY A 76 2.92 -5.74 -14.91
N SER A 77 2.53 -5.61 -13.62
CA SER A 77 3.29 -6.24 -12.52
C SER A 77 3.27 -7.77 -12.60
N ASP A 78 2.14 -8.33 -13.02
CA ASP A 78 1.90 -9.77 -13.08
C ASP A 78 2.55 -10.40 -14.33
N ASP A 79 2.77 -9.59 -15.37
CA ASP A 79 3.45 -9.97 -16.62
C ASP A 79 4.84 -10.57 -16.33
N LEU A 80 5.63 -9.93 -15.47
CA LEU A 80 6.93 -10.46 -15.07
C LEU A 80 6.82 -11.83 -14.37
N SER A 81 5.82 -12.01 -13.51
CA SER A 81 5.60 -13.29 -12.84
C SER A 81 5.21 -14.37 -13.84
N GLN A 82 4.33 -14.06 -14.80
CA GLN A 82 3.93 -14.98 -15.86
C GLN A 82 5.10 -15.33 -16.79
N ALA A 83 5.98 -14.37 -17.10
CA ALA A 83 7.20 -14.57 -17.86
C ALA A 83 8.10 -15.67 -17.30
N LEU A 84 8.36 -15.55 -16.01
CA LEU A 84 9.29 -16.40 -15.28
C LEU A 84 8.72 -17.82 -15.18
N ILE A 85 7.41 -17.94 -14.95
CA ILE A 85 6.70 -19.24 -14.91
C ILE A 85 6.71 -19.90 -16.29
N GLY A 86 6.51 -19.12 -17.36
CA GLY A 86 6.52 -19.62 -18.74
C GLY A 86 7.90 -19.95 -19.31
N GLY A 87 8.98 -19.74 -18.55
CA GLY A 87 10.36 -19.97 -19.02
C GLY A 87 10.85 -18.95 -20.05
N HIS A 88 10.15 -17.82 -20.21
CA HIS A 88 10.56 -16.77 -21.12
C HIS A 88 11.65 -15.89 -20.47
N ARG A 89 12.78 -15.72 -21.16
CA ARG A 89 13.92 -14.90 -20.69
C ARG A 89 13.75 -13.41 -20.97
N THR A 90 12.78 -13.06 -21.79
CA THR A 90 12.53 -11.69 -22.25
C THR A 90 11.04 -11.41 -22.11
N PHE A 91 10.70 -10.39 -21.32
CA PHE A 91 9.37 -9.83 -21.26
C PHE A 91 9.43 -8.37 -21.67
N THR A 92 8.63 -8.01 -22.67
CA THR A 92 8.59 -6.66 -23.23
C THR A 92 7.14 -6.31 -23.56
N HIS A 93 6.24 -6.54 -22.60
CA HIS A 93 4.93 -5.88 -22.62
C HIS A 93 5.13 -4.41 -22.22
N THR A 94 5.41 -3.62 -23.25
CA THR A 94 5.69 -2.18 -23.19
C THR A 94 4.43 -1.39 -23.49
N GLU A 95 3.28 -1.92 -23.07
CA GLU A 95 2.00 -1.25 -23.26
C GLU A 95 2.01 0.11 -22.56
N GLU A 96 1.32 1.09 -23.15
CA GLU A 96 1.20 2.40 -22.53
C GLU A 96 0.59 2.27 -21.13
N GLY A 97 1.21 2.96 -20.16
CA GLY A 97 0.83 2.90 -18.76
C GLY A 97 1.34 1.67 -18.01
N SER A 98 1.98 0.69 -18.66
CA SER A 98 2.59 -0.47 -17.97
C SER A 98 3.78 -0.02 -17.12
N LEU A 99 3.99 -0.72 -16.00
CA LEU A 99 5.16 -0.54 -15.14
C LEU A 99 6.48 -0.66 -15.92
N PHE A 100 6.54 -1.51 -16.95
CA PHE A 100 7.74 -1.72 -17.76
C PHE A 100 7.91 -0.70 -18.89
N SER A 101 6.91 0.16 -19.15
CA SER A 101 6.97 1.21 -20.17
C SER A 101 7.78 2.45 -19.72
N VAL A 102 7.96 2.62 -18.42
CA VAL A 102 8.69 3.77 -17.85
C VAL A 102 10.15 3.43 -17.55
N HIS A 103 11.00 4.47 -17.51
CA HIS A 103 12.42 4.33 -17.20
C HIS A 103 12.64 3.59 -15.85
N PRO A 104 13.63 2.68 -15.73
CA PRO A 104 13.86 1.88 -14.53
C PRO A 104 13.96 2.66 -13.21
N SER A 105 14.48 3.89 -13.25
CA SER A 105 14.51 4.76 -12.07
C SER A 105 13.12 5.12 -11.55
N LYS A 106 12.15 5.41 -12.42
CA LYS A 106 10.77 5.72 -12.05
C LYS A 106 10.08 4.50 -11.42
N ARG A 107 10.40 3.31 -11.92
CA ARG A 107 9.93 2.03 -11.35
C ARG A 107 10.47 1.83 -9.94
N MET A 108 11.78 2.02 -9.77
CA MET A 108 12.43 1.92 -8.47
C MET A 108 11.83 2.91 -7.47
N ILE A 109 11.62 4.17 -7.86
CA ILE A 109 10.98 5.18 -7.00
C ILE A 109 9.56 4.75 -6.63
N THR A 110 8.80 4.20 -7.58
CA THR A 110 7.43 3.73 -7.33
C THR A 110 7.39 2.53 -6.36
N TYR A 111 8.40 1.66 -6.38
CA TYR A 111 8.54 0.58 -5.39
C TYR A 111 9.06 1.06 -4.03
N LEU A 112 9.84 2.13 -3.98
CA LEU A 112 10.34 2.68 -2.72
C LEU A 112 9.36 3.65 -2.06
N SER A 113 8.37 4.16 -2.79
CA SER A 113 7.47 5.18 -2.29
C SER A 113 6.56 4.70 -1.16
N GLY A 114 6.21 3.42 -1.10
CA GLY A 114 5.47 2.84 0.03
C GLY A 114 6.24 2.92 1.35
N PRO A 115 7.45 2.33 1.45
CA PRO A 115 8.31 2.50 2.62
C PRO A 115 8.60 3.95 2.98
N LEU A 116 8.84 4.81 1.97
CA LEU A 116 9.08 6.23 2.18
C LEU A 116 7.85 6.94 2.75
N ALA A 117 6.63 6.61 2.29
CA ALA A 117 5.40 7.16 2.85
C ALA A 117 5.24 6.79 4.32
N ASN A 118 5.56 5.55 4.70
CA ASN A 118 5.56 5.15 6.11
C ASN A 118 6.60 5.89 6.94
N PHE A 119 7.79 6.11 6.39
CA PHE A 119 8.85 6.86 7.07
C PHE A 119 8.43 8.31 7.33
N ILE A 120 7.85 8.97 6.32
CA ILE A 120 7.31 10.33 6.44
C ILE A 120 6.16 10.35 7.45
N PHE A 121 5.25 9.38 7.39
CA PHE A 121 4.14 9.27 8.33
C PHE A 121 4.62 9.08 9.77
N ALA A 122 5.65 8.28 10.00
CA ALA A 122 6.24 8.08 11.32
C ALA A 122 6.84 9.38 11.87
N ILE A 123 7.56 10.15 11.05
CA ILE A 123 8.11 11.46 11.43
C ILE A 123 6.98 12.43 11.82
N LEU A 124 5.94 12.52 10.99
CA LEU A 124 4.80 13.41 11.24
C LEU A 124 4.03 12.99 12.49
N LEU A 125 3.78 11.70 12.66
CA LEU A 125 3.12 11.16 13.84
C LEU A 125 3.93 11.47 15.11
N TYR A 126 5.24 11.25 15.08
CA TYR A 126 6.11 11.55 16.21
C TYR A 126 6.14 13.05 16.53
N ALA A 127 6.23 13.91 15.51
CA ALA A 127 6.20 15.36 15.69
C ALA A 127 4.90 15.82 16.35
N VAL A 128 3.74 15.30 15.91
CA VAL A 128 2.45 15.60 16.55
C VAL A 128 2.42 15.12 18.00
N LEU A 129 2.82 13.87 18.25
CA LEU A 129 2.85 13.31 19.60
C LEU A 129 3.77 14.10 20.55
N ALA A 130 4.91 14.60 20.06
CA ALA A 130 5.84 15.40 20.85
C ALA A 130 5.25 16.77 21.27
N THR A 131 4.26 17.29 20.53
CA THR A 131 3.57 18.55 20.90
C THR A 131 2.44 18.36 21.89
N LEU A 132 1.96 17.13 22.09
CA LEU A 132 0.89 16.86 23.04
C LEU A 132 1.44 16.96 24.47
N PRO A 133 0.75 17.67 25.40
CA PRO A 133 1.14 17.77 26.80
C PRO A 133 0.80 16.48 27.55
N MET A 134 1.31 15.35 27.07
CA MET A 134 1.18 14.07 27.76
C MET A 134 2.38 13.93 28.70
N PRO A 135 2.17 13.58 29.98
CA PRO A 135 3.28 13.16 30.82
C PRO A 135 3.89 11.94 30.14
N VAL A 136 5.10 12.08 29.60
CA VAL A 136 5.87 10.95 29.11
C VAL A 136 6.15 10.12 30.36
N ILE A 137 5.42 9.02 30.51
CA ILE A 137 5.60 8.10 31.63
C ILE A 137 6.98 7.48 31.42
N SER A 138 7.99 8.10 32.04
CA SER A 138 9.32 7.54 32.26
C SER A 138 9.25 6.42 33.27
#